data_AF-A0A6I4TMU0-F1
#
_entry.id   AF-A0A6I4TMU0-F1
#
_cell.length_a   1.000
_cell.length_b   1.000
_cell.length_c   1.000
_cell.angle_alpha   90.00
_cell.angle_beta   90.00
_cell.angle_gamma   90.00
#
_symmetry.space_group_name_H-M   'P 1'
#
loop_
_entity.id
_entity.type
_entity.pdbx_description
1 polymer ?
#
loop_
_entity_poly.entity_id
_entity_poly.type
_entity_poly.pdbx_seq_one_letter_code
_entity_poly.pdbx_strand_id
1 'polypeptide(L)'
;MGFSSKKKPNHITDRAADALEKATDSNPAKDDPVPGPSTNPSTNLIINDILLRSVGRLSRQTVEKMVLGRQYGSQFAKDAVENRSIVHTLAAYGVTKVATKSVPGAIAVSSALALKILFDRSQSRRKARRSGQKVLRNQADADSAV
;
A
#
# COMPACT_ATOMS: atom_id res chain seq x y z
N MET A 1 -24.26 1.75 41.83
CA MET A 1 -22.84 2.20 41.76
C MET A 1 -22.02 1.03 41.24
N GLY A 2 -21.30 1.03 40.13
CA GLY A 2 -20.87 2.06 39.21
C GLY A 2 -19.55 1.58 38.62
N PHE A 3 -19.54 1.07 37.39
CA PHE A 3 -18.31 0.80 36.62
C PHE A 3 -18.56 1.05 35.12
N SER A 4 -19.05 2.24 34.79
CA SER A 4 -18.84 2.80 33.45
C SER A 4 -17.65 3.75 33.54
N SER A 5 -16.45 3.18 33.58
CA SER A 5 -15.25 3.94 33.24
C SER A 5 -14.92 3.60 31.79
N LYS A 6 -15.47 4.37 30.84
CA LYS A 6 -14.96 4.38 29.46
C LYS A 6 -13.47 4.74 29.53
N LYS A 7 -12.60 3.72 29.56
CA LYS A 7 -11.15 3.88 29.48
C LYS A 7 -10.88 4.58 28.15
N LYS A 8 -10.31 5.78 28.22
CA LYS A 8 -9.90 6.52 27.02
C LYS A 8 -8.90 5.64 26.23
N PRO A 9 -9.00 5.59 24.90
CA PRO A 9 -8.06 4.83 24.07
C PRO A 9 -6.65 5.38 24.30
N ASN A 10 -5.82 4.57 24.94
CA ASN A 10 -4.47 4.93 25.34
C ASN A 10 -3.44 4.44 24.31
N HIS A 11 -3.78 3.42 23.51
CA HIS A 11 -2.93 2.94 22.44
C HIS A 11 -3.42 3.44 21.07
N ILE A 12 -2.46 3.67 20.18
CA ILE A 12 -2.68 4.09 18.80
C ILE A 12 -3.52 3.08 17.98
N THR A 13 -3.46 1.79 18.32
CA THR A 13 -4.30 0.76 17.68
C THR A 13 -5.74 0.90 18.10
N ASP A 14 -6.00 1.33 19.33
CA ASP A 14 -7.35 1.58 19.84
C ASP A 14 -7.97 2.74 19.07
N ARG A 15 -7.23 3.84 18.89
CA ARG A 15 -7.69 4.98 18.09
C ARG A 15 -7.89 4.64 16.61
N ALA A 16 -7.04 3.77 16.07
CA ALA A 16 -7.20 3.30 14.70
C ALA A 16 -8.43 2.40 14.54
N ALA A 17 -8.70 1.54 15.53
CA ALA A 17 -9.92 0.74 15.58
C ALA A 17 -11.16 1.63 15.68
N ASP A 18 -11.19 2.59 16.59
CA ASP A 18 -12.30 3.54 16.75
C ASP A 18 -12.57 4.35 15.46
N ALA A 19 -11.51 4.79 14.78
CA ALA A 19 -11.62 5.53 13.53
C ALA A 19 -12.13 4.65 12.38
N LEU A 20 -11.69 3.39 12.33
CA LEU A 20 -12.14 2.43 11.33
C LEU A 20 -13.60 2.06 11.55
N GLU A 21 -13.99 1.75 12.79
CA GLU A 21 -15.36 1.49 13.20
C GLU A 21 -16.27 2.64 12.77
N LYS A 22 -15.92 3.88 13.11
CA LYS A 22 -16.66 5.08 12.70
C LYS A 22 -16.78 5.27 11.18
N ALA A 23 -15.80 4.81 10.41
CA ALA A 23 -15.82 4.92 8.94
C ALA A 23 -16.64 3.81 8.27
N THR A 24 -16.76 2.65 8.92
CA THR A 24 -17.52 1.49 8.42
C THR A 24 -18.93 1.38 9.01
N ASP A 25 -19.19 2.08 10.11
CA ASP A 25 -20.46 2.05 10.81
C ASP A 25 -21.53 2.79 10.02
N SER A 26 -22.42 2.01 9.43
CA SER A 26 -23.56 2.52 8.66
C SER A 26 -24.81 2.70 9.55
N ASN A 27 -24.78 2.26 10.83
CA ASN A 27 -25.90 2.38 11.75
C ASN A 27 -25.46 2.28 13.24
N PRO A 28 -25.17 3.40 13.93
CA PRO A 28 -24.52 3.45 15.25
C PRO A 28 -25.37 2.99 16.45
N ALA A 29 -26.52 2.34 16.19
CA ALA A 29 -27.49 1.95 17.21
C ALA A 29 -27.53 0.43 17.47
N LYS A 30 -26.71 -0.38 16.80
CA LYS A 30 -26.60 -1.82 17.04
C LYS A 30 -25.16 -2.21 17.33
N ASP A 31 -24.83 -2.27 18.62
CA ASP A 31 -23.71 -3.06 19.12
C ASP A 31 -24.02 -4.54 18.86
N ASP A 32 -23.80 -5.02 17.64
CA ASP A 32 -23.84 -6.45 17.37
C ASP A 32 -22.49 -7.02 17.85
N PRO A 33 -22.42 -7.80 18.94
CA PRO A 33 -21.14 -8.17 19.55
C PRO A 33 -20.33 -9.15 18.69
N VAL A 34 -20.93 -9.71 17.64
CA VAL A 34 -20.28 -10.63 16.69
C VAL A 34 -20.79 -10.45 15.25
N PRO A 35 -20.44 -9.36 14.55
CA PRO A 35 -20.66 -9.23 13.12
C PRO A 35 -19.35 -9.61 12.41
N GLY A 36 -19.18 -10.91 12.18
CA GLY A 36 -18.12 -11.48 11.36
C GLY A 36 -18.63 -12.73 10.65
N PRO A 37 -17.88 -13.31 9.71
CA PRO A 37 -18.35 -14.46 8.92
C PRO A 37 -18.69 -15.70 9.77
N SER A 38 -18.24 -15.76 11.03
CA SER A 38 -18.61 -16.78 12.02
C SER A 38 -19.24 -16.14 13.27
N THR A 39 -20.10 -16.88 13.96
CA THR A 39 -20.67 -16.51 15.26
C THR A 39 -19.67 -16.62 16.42
N ASN A 40 -18.51 -17.25 16.20
CA ASN A 40 -17.45 -17.37 17.20
C ASN A 40 -16.41 -16.25 17.03
N PRO A 41 -16.19 -15.38 18.04
CA PRO A 41 -15.26 -14.27 17.94
C PRO A 41 -13.81 -14.72 17.74
N SER A 42 -13.40 -15.81 18.37
CA SER A 42 -12.04 -16.37 18.20
C SER A 42 -11.80 -16.85 16.78
N THR A 43 -12.81 -17.46 16.15
CA THR A 43 -12.74 -17.90 14.76
C THR A 43 -12.67 -16.71 13.80
N ASN A 44 -13.42 -15.64 14.04
CA ASN A 44 -13.34 -14.42 13.23
C ASN A 44 -11.94 -13.80 13.26
N LEU A 45 -11.27 -13.79 14.41
CA LEU A 45 -9.89 -13.30 14.52
C LEU A 45 -8.91 -14.14 13.67
N ILE A 46 -9.04 -15.47 13.70
CA ILE A 46 -8.22 -16.37 12.89
C ILE A 46 -8.48 -16.14 11.39
N ILE A 47 -9.74 -16.08 10.99
CA ILE A 47 -10.12 -15.82 9.59
C ILE A 47 -9.53 -14.47 9.12
N ASN A 48 -9.67 -13.43 9.93
CA ASN A 48 -9.15 -12.10 9.60
C ASN A 48 -7.62 -12.08 9.52
N ASP A 49 -6.90 -12.75 10.43
CA ASP A 49 -5.44 -12.86 10.38
C ASP A 49 -4.96 -13.59 9.11
N ILE A 50 -5.61 -14.70 8.75
CA ILE A 50 -5.32 -15.44 7.50
C ILE A 50 -5.59 -14.56 6.28
N LEU A 51 -6.75 -13.88 6.26
CA LEU A 51 -7.13 -12.99 5.18
C LEU A 51 -6.10 -11.87 5.00
N LEU A 52 -5.75 -11.16 6.07
CA LEU A 52 -4.77 -10.07 6.06
C LEU A 52 -3.40 -10.55 5.56
N ARG A 53 -2.91 -11.70 6.03
CA ARG A 53 -1.65 -12.28 5.53
C ARG A 53 -1.70 -12.68 4.06
N SER A 54 -2.86 -13.10 3.58
CA SER A 54 -3.03 -13.52 2.18
C SER A 54 -3.11 -12.32 1.25
N VAL A 55 -3.90 -11.31 1.61
CA VAL A 55 -3.99 -10.03 0.89
C VAL A 55 -2.61 -9.34 0.82
N GLY A 56 -1.86 -9.33 1.92
CA GLY A 56 -0.51 -8.75 1.96
C GLY A 56 0.47 -9.46 1.02
N ARG A 57 0.45 -10.80 0.99
CA ARG A 57 1.33 -11.58 0.11
C ARG A 57 0.98 -11.40 -1.37
N LEU A 58 -0.31 -11.44 -1.70
CA LEU A 58 -0.77 -11.27 -3.07
C LEU A 58 -0.49 -9.87 -3.60
N SER A 59 -0.84 -8.83 -2.84
CA SER A 59 -0.62 -7.44 -3.26
C SER A 59 0.86 -7.16 -3.54
N ARG A 60 1.76 -7.69 -2.70
CA ARG A 60 3.20 -7.62 -2.94
C ARG A 60 3.62 -8.29 -4.25
N GLN A 61 3.22 -9.54 -4.48
CA GLN A 61 3.56 -10.28 -5.69
C GLN A 61 3.02 -9.57 -6.95
N THR A 62 1.80 -9.02 -6.88
CA THR A 62 1.21 -8.27 -7.99
C THR A 62 2.01 -7.01 -8.31
N VAL A 63 2.41 -6.22 -7.31
CA VAL A 63 3.22 -5.02 -7.52
C VAL A 63 4.59 -5.39 -8.10
N GLU A 64 5.24 -6.43 -7.58
CA GLU A 64 6.53 -6.90 -8.11
C GLU A 64 6.40 -7.36 -9.57
N LYS A 65 5.40 -8.20 -9.89
CA LYS A 65 5.14 -8.64 -11.28
C LYS A 65 4.79 -7.49 -12.22
N MET A 66 4.05 -6.48 -11.75
CA MET A 66 3.72 -5.29 -12.55
C MET A 66 4.97 -4.46 -12.87
N VAL A 67 5.81 -4.20 -11.87
CA VAL A 67 7.02 -3.38 -12.05
C VAL A 67 8.02 -4.08 -12.95
N LEU A 68 8.30 -5.37 -12.71
CA LEU A 68 9.22 -6.14 -13.53
C LEU A 68 8.66 -6.41 -14.92
N GLY A 69 7.36 -6.71 -15.02
CA GLY A 69 6.71 -7.02 -16.30
C GLY A 69 6.71 -5.83 -17.26
N ARG A 70 6.60 -4.60 -16.73
CA ARG A 70 6.65 -3.38 -17.54
C ARG A 70 8.04 -3.09 -18.14
N GLN A 71 9.12 -3.56 -17.51
CA GLN A 71 10.49 -3.28 -17.95
C GLN A 71 11.13 -4.45 -18.69
N TYR A 72 10.81 -5.69 -18.31
CA TYR A 72 11.56 -6.89 -18.72
C TYR A 72 10.69 -8.00 -19.31
N GLY A 73 9.37 -7.78 -19.45
CA GLY A 73 8.44 -8.77 -19.98
C GLY A 73 7.85 -9.71 -18.91
N SER A 74 6.70 -10.31 -19.23
CA SER A 74 5.88 -11.07 -18.29
C SER A 74 6.54 -12.37 -17.80
N GLN A 75 7.28 -13.06 -18.67
CA GLN A 75 7.94 -14.32 -18.33
C GLN A 75 9.08 -14.11 -17.33
N PHE A 76 9.97 -13.15 -17.60
CA PHE A 76 11.04 -12.78 -16.69
C PHE A 76 10.51 -12.28 -15.35
N ALA A 77 9.44 -11.49 -15.35
CA ALA A 77 8.81 -11.01 -14.12
C ALA A 77 8.26 -12.16 -13.28
N LYS A 78 7.69 -13.19 -13.91
CA LYS A 78 7.22 -14.39 -13.21
C LYS A 78 8.38 -15.12 -12.55
N ASP A 79 9.43 -15.42 -13.31
CA ASP A 79 10.59 -16.18 -12.83
C ASP A 79 11.36 -15.41 -11.73
N ALA A 80 11.52 -14.10 -11.89
CA ALA A 80 12.22 -13.26 -10.93
C ALA A 80 11.46 -13.07 -9.61
N VAL A 81 10.12 -13.05 -9.65
CA VAL A 81 9.28 -12.97 -8.44
C VAL A 81 9.20 -14.33 -7.74
N GLU A 82 9.06 -15.42 -8.51
CA GLU A 82 8.90 -16.77 -7.97
C GLU A 82 10.21 -17.39 -7.48
N ASN A 83 11.35 -17.07 -8.10
CA ASN A 83 12.68 -17.58 -7.71
C ASN A 83 13.56 -16.54 -6.98
N ARG A 84 12.96 -15.52 -6.36
CA ARG A 84 13.72 -14.44 -5.73
C ARG A 84 14.60 -14.97 -4.60
N SER A 85 15.88 -14.56 -4.58
CA SER A 85 16.80 -14.88 -3.48
C SER A 85 16.23 -14.44 -2.13
N ILE A 86 16.13 -15.40 -1.20
CA ILE A 86 15.63 -15.22 0.17
C ILE A 86 16.37 -14.08 0.89
N VAL A 87 17.66 -13.89 0.59
CA VAL A 87 18.52 -12.86 1.19
C VAL A 87 18.02 -11.44 0.91
N HIS A 88 17.61 -11.15 -0.33
CA HIS A 88 17.14 -9.82 -0.71
C HIS A 88 15.79 -9.47 -0.06
N THR A 89 14.94 -10.49 0.11
CA THR A 89 13.66 -10.34 0.81
C THR A 89 13.87 -10.11 2.31
N LEU A 90 14.82 -10.80 2.93
CA LEU A 90 15.17 -10.62 4.34
C LEU A 90 15.81 -9.25 4.62
N ALA A 91 16.69 -8.76 3.74
CA ALA A 91 17.28 -7.43 3.88
C ALA A 91 16.22 -6.31 3.79
N ALA A 92 15.35 -6.38 2.77
CA ALA A 92 14.25 -5.44 2.60
C ALA A 92 13.26 -5.49 3.77
N TYR A 93 12.95 -6.70 4.25
CA TYR A 93 12.10 -6.88 5.44
C TYR A 93 12.76 -6.32 6.71
N GLY A 94 14.06 -6.53 6.90
CA GLY A 94 14.82 -6.00 8.03
C GLY A 94 14.81 -4.47 8.08
N VAL A 95 15.10 -3.81 6.95
CA VAL A 95 15.03 -2.34 6.85
C VAL A 95 13.62 -1.83 7.12
N THR A 96 12.60 -2.49 6.55
CA THR A 96 11.21 -2.11 6.76
C THR A 96 10.82 -2.26 8.23
N LYS A 97 11.13 -3.39 8.87
CA LYS A 97 10.81 -3.66 10.28
C LYS A 97 11.46 -2.65 11.24
N VAL A 98 12.67 -2.20 10.92
CA VAL A 98 13.36 -1.16 11.70
C VAL A 98 12.68 0.19 11.49
N ALA A 99 12.34 0.56 10.25
CA ALA A 99 11.64 1.81 9.93
C ALA A 99 10.20 1.86 10.46
N THR A 100 9.54 0.70 10.61
CA THR A 100 8.14 0.58 11.08
C THR A 100 8.01 0.10 12.52
N LYS A 101 9.09 0.13 13.32
CA LYS A 101 9.06 -0.26 14.75
C LYS A 101 8.01 0.54 15.55
N SER A 102 7.56 1.69 15.04
CA SER A 102 6.41 2.43 15.56
C SER A 102 5.42 2.74 14.44
N VAL A 103 4.12 2.71 14.76
CA VAL A 103 3.05 3.05 13.80
C VAL A 103 3.12 4.51 13.35
N PRO A 104 3.41 5.51 14.21
CA PRO A 104 3.61 6.87 13.72
C PRO A 104 4.76 6.99 12.71
N GLY A 105 5.86 6.26 12.95
CA GLY A 105 6.99 6.19 12.02
C GLY A 105 6.61 5.53 10.70
N ALA A 106 5.87 4.42 10.76
CA ALA A 106 5.36 3.74 9.57
C ALA A 106 4.45 4.66 8.72
N ILE A 107 3.55 5.42 9.35
CA ILE A 107 2.69 6.39 8.66
C ILE A 107 3.53 7.50 8.03
N ALA A 108 4.47 8.08 8.75
CA ALA A 108 5.31 9.15 8.24
C ALA A 108 6.15 8.69 7.03
N VAL A 109 6.84 7.55 7.15
CA VAL A 109 7.68 7.00 6.08
C VAL A 109 6.85 6.60 4.86
N SER A 110 5.74 5.89 5.06
CA SER A 110 4.85 5.50 3.96
C SER A 110 4.24 6.71 3.25
N SER A 111 3.80 7.73 4.00
CA SER A 111 3.26 8.98 3.45
C SER A 111 4.32 9.75 2.65
N ALA A 112 5.53 9.87 3.19
CA ALA A 112 6.64 10.54 2.50
C ALA A 112 6.99 9.83 1.17
N LEU A 113 7.07 8.50 1.19
CA LEU A 113 7.31 7.70 -0.01
C LEU A 113 6.17 7.84 -1.03
N ALA A 114 4.91 7.80 -0.57
CA ALA A 114 3.75 7.97 -1.44
C ALA A 114 3.77 9.35 -2.13
N LEU A 115 4.05 10.41 -1.37
CA LEU A 115 4.20 11.76 -1.91
C LEU A 115 5.34 11.84 -2.92
N LYS A 116 6.49 11.20 -2.65
CA LYS A 116 7.64 11.18 -3.57
C LYS A 116 7.29 10.49 -4.89
N ILE A 117 6.59 9.36 -4.84
CA ILE A 117 6.16 8.62 -6.03
C ILE A 117 5.24 9.50 -6.90
N LEU A 118 4.26 10.17 -6.29
CA LEU A 118 3.35 11.07 -6.99
C LEU A 118 4.09 12.25 -7.63
N PHE A 119 5.04 12.83 -6.91
CA PHE A 119 5.87 13.93 -7.42
C PHE A 119 6.71 13.51 -8.62
N ASP A 120 7.41 12.37 -8.54
CA ASP A 120 8.25 11.87 -9.63
C ASP A 120 7.43 11.54 -10.88
N ARG A 121 6.26 10.94 -10.70
CA ARG A 121 5.32 10.67 -11.79
C ARG A 121 4.85 11.95 -12.48
N SER A 122 4.57 13.00 -11.70
CA SER A 122 4.18 14.32 -12.21
C SER A 122 5.31 14.95 -13.04
N GLN A 123 6.53 14.93 -12.51
CA GLN A 123 7.70 15.49 -13.19
C GLN A 123 8.07 14.70 -14.46
N SER A 124 7.97 13.38 -14.43
CA SER A 124 8.19 12.52 -15.61
C SER A 124 7.24 12.88 -16.76
N ARG A 125 5.95 13.05 -16.48
CA ARG A 125 4.97 13.51 -17.49
C ARG A 125 5.32 14.88 -18.08
N ARG A 126 5.75 15.82 -17.23
CA ARG A 126 6.16 17.16 -17.67
C ARG A 126 7.40 17.09 -18.57
N LYS A 127 8.41 16.31 -18.20
CA LYS A 127 9.61 16.08 -19.02
C LYS A 127 9.26 15.44 -20.36
N ALA A 128 8.42 14.41 -20.38
CA ALA A 128 7.99 13.74 -21.61
C ALA A 128 7.24 14.67 -22.58
N ARG A 129 6.37 15.56 -22.05
CA ARG A 129 5.71 16.57 -22.87
C ARG A 129 6.68 17.57 -23.47
N ARG A 130 7.65 18.06 -22.68
CA ARG A 130 8.69 18.98 -23.14
C ARG A 130 9.59 18.34 -24.20
N SER A 131 9.99 17.08 -24.03
CA SER A 131 10.76 16.36 -25.04
C SER A 131 9.96 16.15 -26.31
N GLY A 132 8.67 15.79 -26.20
CA GLY A 132 7.78 15.67 -27.36
C GLY A 132 7.61 16.99 -28.12
N GLN A 133 7.39 18.10 -27.42
CA GLN A 133 7.32 19.43 -28.05
C GLN A 133 8.60 19.81 -28.79
N LYS A 134 9.77 19.44 -28.24
CA LYS A 134 11.05 19.67 -28.91
C LYS A 134 11.18 18.85 -30.20
N VAL A 135 10.73 17.59 -30.18
CA VAL A 135 10.71 16.72 -31.37
C VAL A 135 9.76 17.25 -32.44
N LEU A 136 8.55 17.68 -32.06
CA LEU A 136 7.56 18.21 -33.00
C LEU A 136 8.01 19.53 -33.64
N ARG A 137 8.66 20.43 -32.89
CA ARG A 137 9.25 21.66 -33.46
C ARG A 137 10.33 21.35 -34.49
N ASN A 138 11.25 20.45 -34.16
CA ASN A 138 12.32 20.08 -35.08
C ASN A 138 11.79 19.43 -36.38
N GLN A 139 10.68 18.68 -36.31
CA GLN A 139 10.03 18.11 -37.50
C GLN A 139 9.34 19.18 -38.35
N ALA A 140 8.64 20.13 -37.72
CA ALA A 140 7.99 21.22 -38.44
C ALA A 140 8.99 22.14 -39.16
N ASP A 141 10.13 22.46 -38.52
CA ASP A 141 11.18 23.29 -39.14
C ASP A 141 11.83 22.57 -40.34
N ALA A 142 12.05 21.25 -40.26
CA ALA A 142 12.64 20.47 -41.34
C ALA A 142 11.71 20.31 -42.57
N ASP A 143 10.40 20.17 -42.35
CA ASP A 143 9.40 20.03 -43.42
C ASP A 143 9.14 21.37 -44.14
N SER A 144 9.33 22.49 -43.44
CA SER A 144 9.19 23.85 -44.02
C SER A 144 10.40 24.35 -44.82
N ALA A 145 11.49 23.58 -44.86
CA ALA A 145 12.73 23.91 -45.56
C ALA A 145 12.89 23.20 -46.92
N VAL A 146 11.87 22.47 -47.37
CA VAL A 146 11.75 21.79 -48.68
C VAL A 146 10.72 22.52 -49.53
#